data_AF-A2BYL9-F1
#
_entry.id   AF-A2BYL9-F1
#
_cell.length_a   1.000
_cell.length_b   1.000
_cell.length_c   1.000
_cell.angle_alpha   90.00
_cell.angle_beta   90.00
_cell.angle_gamma   90.00
#
_symmetry.space_group_name_H-M   'P 1'
#
loop_
_entity.id
_entity.type
_entity.pdbx_description
1 polymer ?
#
loop_
_entity_poly.entity_id
_entity_poly.type
_entity_poly.pdbx_seq_one_letter_code
_entity_poly.pdbx_strand_id
1 'polypeptide(L)' 'MRITKDHKLGIMLNQGMGRSAYVCKSKKCYTDSKLQKKLQKALKSVLNPDFFDIFEREIANYQ' A
#
# COMPACT_ATOMS: atom_id res chain seq x y z
N MET A 1 -3.41 -1.44 7.75
CA MET A 1 -2.36 -0.49 7.33
C MET A 1 -2.96 0.50 6.35
N ARG A 2 -2.70 1.80 6.55
CA ARG A 2 -3.15 2.85 5.63
C ARG A 2 -2.04 3.11 4.62
N ILE A 3 -2.38 3.21 3.34
CA ILE A 3 -1.47 3.62 2.27
C ILE A 3 -2.03 4.89 1.68
N THR A 4 -1.21 5.92 1.52
CA THR A 4 -1.64 7.22 1.02
C THR A 4 -0.79 7.63 -0.16
N LYS A 5 -1.44 8.02 -1.26
CA LYS A 5 -0.80 8.78 -2.32
C LYS A 5 -0.77 10.25 -1.89
N ASP A 6 0.34 10.64 -1.31
CA ASP A 6 0.64 12.02 -0.96
C ASP A 6 0.85 12.85 -2.23
N HIS A 7 0.38 14.10 -2.20
CA HIS A 7 0.46 15.00 -3.34
C HIS A 7 1.90 15.45 -3.66
N LYS A 8 2.83 15.39 -2.69
CA LYS A 8 4.22 15.85 -2.83
C LYS A 8 5.23 14.72 -2.68
N LEU A 9 4.99 13.80 -1.75
CA LEU A 9 5.95 12.77 -1.35
C LEU A 9 5.73 11.41 -2.01
N GLY A 10 4.70 11.26 -2.83
CA GLY A 10 4.38 10.00 -3.49
C GLY A 10 3.66 9.03 -2.56
N ILE A 11 4.04 7.74 -2.56
CA ILE A 11 3.32 6.72 -1.77
C ILE A 11 3.90 6.66 -0.35
N MET A 12 3.02 6.85 0.63
CA MET A 12 3.33 6.88 2.06
C MET A 12 2.56 5.78 2.79
N LEU A 13 3.18 5.19 3.81
CA LEU A 13 2.56 4.18 4.68
C LEU A 13 2.22 4.80 6.04
N ASN A 14 0.97 4.65 6.46
CA ASN A 14 0.39 5.18 7.71
C ASN A 14 0.51 6.69 7.92
N GLN A 15 1.00 7.44 6.94
CA GLN A 15 1.22 8.89 6.97
C GLN A 15 0.90 9.54 5.62
N GLY A 16 0.99 10.88 5.58
CA GLY A 16 0.74 11.67 4.36
C GLY A 16 -0.72 12.11 4.17
N MET A 17 -0.91 13.00 3.19
CA MET A 17 -2.19 13.62 2.88
C MET A 17 -2.56 13.43 1.41
N GLY A 18 -3.73 12.83 1.18
CA GLY A 18 -4.25 12.58 -0.16
C GLY A 18 -5.13 11.33 -0.23
N ARG A 19 -5.24 10.76 -1.43
CA ARG A 19 -6.02 9.54 -1.65
C ARG A 19 -5.43 8.40 -0.84
N SER A 20 -6.25 7.83 0.02
CA SER A 20 -5.82 6.75 0.91
C SER A 20 -6.57 5.46 0.60
N ALA A 21 -5.87 4.34 0.74
CA ALA A 21 -6.43 2.99 0.70
C ALA A 21 -6.07 2.27 1.99
N TYR A 22 -6.93 1.38 2.44
CA TYR A 22 -6.72 0.59 3.64
C TYR A 22 -6.55 -0.87 3.25
N VAL A 23 -5.45 -1.47 3.71
CA VAL A 23 -5.21 -2.90 3.56
C VAL A 23 -5.25 -3.52 4.95
N CYS A 24 -5.82 -4.72 5.08
CA CYS A 24 -5.82 -5.39 6.36
C CYS A 24 -4.39 -5.77 6.78
N LYS A 25 -4.14 -5.82 8.09
CA LYS A 25 -2.81 -6.13 8.68
C LYS A 25 -2.50 -7.64 8.71
N SER A 26 -3.42 -8.48 8.24
CA SER A 26 -3.24 -9.94 8.24
C SER A 26 -2.44 -10.38 7.01
N LYS A 27 -1.65 -11.45 7.16
CA LYS A 27 -0.91 -12.07 6.05
C LYS A 27 -1.79 -12.40 4.84
N LYS A 28 -3.06 -12.74 5.08
CA LYS A 28 -4.03 -13.07 4.02
C LYS A 28 -4.30 -11.93 3.04
N CYS A 29 -4.13 -10.67 3.44
CA CYS A 29 -4.46 -9.53 2.58
C CYS A 29 -3.37 -9.17 1.57
N TYR A 30 -2.10 -9.47 1.86
CA TYR A 30 -1.02 -9.19 0.91
C TYR A 30 -0.71 -10.35 -0.03
N THR A 31 -1.05 -11.59 0.35
CA THR A 31 -0.95 -12.76 -0.53
C THR A 31 -2.00 -12.77 -1.65
N ASP A 32 -2.96 -11.83 -1.65
CA ASP A 32 -3.90 -11.67 -2.75
C ASP A 32 -3.17 -11.17 -4.00
N SER A 33 -3.04 -12.04 -5.01
CA SER A 33 -2.42 -11.72 -6.30
C SER A 33 -3.07 -10.53 -7.03
N LYS A 34 -4.30 -10.15 -6.65
CA LYS A 34 -5.00 -8.97 -7.17
C LYS A 34 -4.77 -7.71 -6.34
N LEU A 35 -4.07 -7.77 -5.21
CA LEU A 35 -3.85 -6.64 -4.32
C LEU A 35 -3.20 -5.47 -5.07
N GLN A 36 -2.17 -5.74 -5.89
CA GLN A 36 -1.50 -4.70 -6.67
C GLN A 36 -2.46 -3.91 -7.54
N LYS A 37 -3.27 -4.60 -8.35
CA LYS A 37 -4.26 -3.97 -9.23
C LYS A 37 -5.34 -3.22 -8.44
N LYS A 38 -5.79 -3.79 -7.31
CA LYS A 38 -6.75 -3.14 -6.40
C LYS A 38 -6.19 -1.84 -5.82
N LEU A 39 -4.94 -1.84 -5.37
CA LEU A 39 -4.27 -0.68 -4.81
C LEU A 39 -4.02 0.41 -5.86
N GLN A 40 -3.53 0.04 -7.04
CA GLN A 40 -3.35 0.98 -8.15
C GLN A 40 -4.67 1.66 -8.52
N LYS A 41 -5.77 0.88 -8.58
CA LYS A 41 -7.13 1.41 -8.83
C LYS A 41 -7.61 2.33 -7.70
N ALA A 42 -7.42 1.94 -6.45
CA ALA A 42 -7.85 2.73 -5.28
C ALA A 42 -7.10 4.06 -5.16
N LEU A 43 -5.78 4.04 -5.38
CA LEU A 43 -4.91 5.22 -5.26
C LEU A 43 -4.86 6.07 -6.54
N LYS A 44 -5.38 5.57 -7.67
CA LYS A 44 -5.20 6.14 -9.01
C LYS A 44 -3.72 6.49 -9.26
N SER A 45 -2.85 5.52 -9.01
CA SER A 45 -1.41 5.65 -9.19
C SER A 45 -0.83 4.37 -9.73
N VAL A 46 0.21 4.50 -10.55
CA VAL A 46 1.11 3.39 -10.82
C VAL A 46 1.92 3.15 -9.55
N LEU A 47 1.96 1.90 -9.12
CA LEU A 47 2.78 1.46 -7.99
C LEU A 47 3.91 0.62 -8.56
N ASN A 48 5.15 1.02 -8.29
CA ASN A 48 6.34 0.29 -8.72
C ASN A 48 6.41 -1.06 -7.98
N PRO A 49 6.77 -2.18 -8.62
CA PRO A 49 7.07 -3.45 -7.94
C PRO A 49 7.89 -3.29 -6.65
N ASP A 50 8.91 -2.43 -6.63
CA ASP A 50 9.75 -2.19 -5.44
C ASP A 50 8.95 -1.75 -4.20
N PHE A 51 7.81 -1.06 -4.40
CA PHE A 51 6.91 -0.70 -3.31
C PHE A 51 6.30 -1.95 -2.64
N PHE A 52 6.00 -2.99 -3.41
CA PHE A 52 5.41 -4.21 -2.87
C PHE A 52 6.37 -5.00 -2.00
N ASP A 53 7.67 -4.98 -2.33
CA ASP A 53 8.70 -5.61 -1.50
C ASP A 53 8.83 -4.90 -0.14
N ILE A 54 8.82 -3.55 -0.14
CA ILE A 54 8.84 -2.75 1.10
C ILE A 54 7.55 -2.97 1.89
N PHE A 55 6.42 -2.95 1.19
CA PHE A 55 5.10 -3.14 1.77
C PHE A 55 4.94 -4.52 2.43
N GLU A 56 5.47 -5.59 1.81
CA GLU A 56 5.46 -6.94 2.38
C GLU A 56 6.30 -7.01 3.66
N ARG A 57 7.50 -6.40 3.66
CA ARG A 57 8.35 -6.30 4.85
C ARG A 57 7.66 -5.52 5.97
N GLU A 58 7.03 -4.40 5.65
CA GLU A 58 6.29 -3.57 6.61
C GLU A 58 5.09 -4.32 7.22
N ILE A 59 4.32 -5.06 6.42
CA ILE A 59 3.22 -5.89 6.97
C ILE A 59 3.76 -7.04 7.82
N ALA A 60 4.84 -7.69 7.39
CA ALA A 60 5.43 -8.80 8.16
C ALA A 60 5.95 -8.34 9.53
N ASN A 61 6.44 -7.10 9.63
CA ASN A 61 6.89 -6.47 10.87
C ASN A 61 5.75 -5.83 11.69
N TYR A 62 4.54 -5.74 11.15
CA TYR A 62 3.39 -5.14 11.81
C TYR A 62 2.82 -6.12 12.86
N GLN A 63 3.38 -6.13 14.07
CA GLN A 63 2.86 -6.86 15.23
C GLN A 63 1.50 -6.31 15.70
#